data_AF-A0A661PM22-F1
#
_entry.id   AF-A0A661PM22-F1
#
_cell.length_a   1.000
_cell.length_b   1.000
_cell.length_c   1.000
_cell.angle_alpha   90.00
_cell.angle_beta   90.00
_cell.angle_gamma   90.00
#
_symmetry.space_group_name_H-M   'P 1'
#
loop_
_entity.id
_entity.type
_entity.pdbx_description
1 polymer ?
#
loop_
_entity_poly.entity_id
_entity_poly.type
_entity_poly.pdbx_seq_one_letter_code
_entity_poly.pdbx_strand_id
1 'polypeptide(L)' 'LVIASRRDGRVLGAQLAGPVDAVKRIDTFAVIIQQGLNLDQVLTLDLAYAPPFSPVWDPVLLAARTTRKMI' A
#
# COMPACT_ATOMS: atom_id res chain seq x y z
N LEU A 1 2.52 7.16 4.39
CA LEU A 1 1.13 7.56 4.71
C LEU A 1 0.20 6.96 3.65
N VAL A 2 -0.96 6.42 4.03
CA VAL A 2 -2.00 5.96 3.09
C VAL A 2 -3.31 6.66 3.45
N ILE A 3 -3.94 7.28 2.45
CA ILE A 3 -5.21 7.99 2.56
C ILE A 3 -6.29 7.09 1.93
N ALA A 4 -7.34 6.82 2.68
CA ALA A 4 -8.45 6.01 2.21
C ALA A 4 -9.80 6.65 2.55
N SER A 5 -10.80 6.39 1.71
CA SER A 5 -12.18 6.80 1.93
C SER A 5 -12.76 6.06 3.14
N ARG A 6 -13.37 6.80 4.07
CA ARG A 6 -14.07 6.21 5.23
C ARG A 6 -15.36 5.47 4.85
N ARG A 7 -15.92 5.74 3.66
CA ARG A 7 -17.22 5.18 3.27
C ARG A 7 -17.11 3.72 2.83
N ASP A 8 -16.05 3.41 2.10
CA ASP A 8 -15.88 2.15 1.36
C ASP A 8 -14.45 1.61 1.42
N GLY A 9 -13.55 2.28 2.13
CA GLY A 9 -12.15 1.88 2.25
C GLY A 9 -11.34 2.05 0.95
N ARG A 10 -11.87 2.72 -0.08
CA ARG A 10 -11.15 2.96 -1.33
C ARG A 10 -9.85 3.72 -1.07
N VAL A 11 -8.73 3.26 -1.61
CA VAL A 11 -7.45 3.98 -1.52
C VAL A 11 -7.50 5.21 -2.42
N LEU A 12 -7.24 6.39 -1.84
CA LEU A 12 -7.30 7.69 -2.52
C LEU A 12 -5.91 8.28 -2.77
N GLY A 13 -4.92 7.86 -1.98
CA GLY A 13 -3.57 8.39 -2.09
C GLY A 13 -2.60 7.67 -1.18
N ALA A 14 -1.30 7.81 -1.49
CA ALA A 14 -0.23 7.36 -0.63
C ALA A 14 0.96 8.32 -0.73
N GLN A 15 1.75 8.38 0.32
CA GLN A 15 3.03 9.09 0.35
C GLN A 15 4.10 8.15 0.89
N LEU A 16 5.23 8.13 0.20
CA LEU A 16 6.42 7.38 0.56
C LEU A 16 7.55 8.37 0.82
N ALA A 17 8.30 8.11 1.88
CA ALA A 17 9.51 8.84 2.23
C ALA A 17 10.54 7.83 2.72
N GLY A 18 11.79 7.99 2.30
CA GLY A 18 12.87 7.07 2.61
C GLY A 18 14.05 7.25 1.66
N PRO A 19 15.05 6.35 1.73
CA PRO A 19 16.17 6.32 0.80
C PRO A 19 15.71 6.11 -0.65
N VAL A 20 16.55 6.46 -1.63
CA VAL A 20 16.20 6.53 -3.06
C VAL A 20 15.59 5.21 -3.59
N ASP A 21 16.09 4.08 -3.14
CA ASP A 21 15.64 2.74 -3.49
C ASP A 21 14.30 2.33 -2.85
N ALA A 22 13.93 2.93 -1.72
CA ALA A 22 12.69 2.62 -1.00
C ALA A 22 11.42 3.17 -1.68
N VAL A 23 11.56 4.14 -2.60
CA VAL A 23 10.43 4.93 -3.13
C VAL A 23 9.69 4.23 -4.27
N LYS A 24 10.30 3.22 -4.93
CA LYS A 24 9.74 2.56 -6.13
C LYS A 24 8.35 1.93 -5.92
N ARG A 25 7.98 1.63 -4.67
CA ARG A 25 6.65 1.14 -4.27
C ARG A 25 5.50 2.12 -4.53
N ILE A 26 5.81 3.40 -4.81
CA ILE A 26 4.78 4.37 -5.19
C ILE A 26 4.01 3.94 -6.45
N ASP A 27 4.65 3.21 -7.36
CA ASP A 27 4.01 2.70 -8.57
C ASP A 27 2.94 1.63 -8.24
N THR A 28 3.18 0.81 -7.22
CA THR A 28 2.17 -0.14 -6.72
C THR A 28 0.94 0.61 -6.22
N PHE A 29 1.11 1.71 -5.48
CA PHE A 29 0.00 2.56 -5.07
C PHE A 29 -0.68 3.27 -6.25
N ALA A 30 0.07 3.67 -7.28
CA ALA A 30 -0.51 4.25 -8.48
C ALA A 30 -1.47 3.26 -9.16
N VAL A 31 -1.09 1.98 -9.29
CA VAL A 31 -1.95 0.92 -9.83
C VAL A 31 -3.16 0.67 -8.92
N ILE A 32 -2.95 0.58 -7.60
CA ILE A 32 -4.04 0.42 -6.62
C ILE A 32 -5.11 1.52 -6.80
N ILE A 33 -4.69 2.78 -6.93
CA ILE A 33 -5.58 3.93 -7.09
C ILE A 33 -6.27 3.89 -8.45
N GLN A 34 -5.51 3.59 -9.52
CA GLN A 34 -6.02 3.48 -10.89
C GLN A 34 -7.12 2.40 -10.99
N GLN A 35 -6.92 1.26 -10.33
CA GLN A 35 -7.90 0.17 -10.28
C GLN A 35 -9.02 0.42 -9.27
N GLY A 36 -8.93 1.49 -8.47
CA GLY A 36 -9.94 1.84 -7.47
C GLY A 36 -10.08 0.82 -6.35
N LEU A 37 -9.00 0.12 -5.99
CA LEU A 37 -9.05 -0.93 -4.97
C LEU A 37 -9.31 -0.34 -3.58
N ASN A 38 -10.06 -1.10 -2.78
CA ASN A 38 -10.20 -0.82 -1.35
C ASN A 38 -9.09 -1.50 -0.52
N LEU A 39 -8.95 -1.09 0.74
CA LEU A 39 -7.91 -1.62 1.64
C LEU A 39 -7.95 -3.14 1.80
N ASP A 40 -9.15 -3.75 1.83
CA ASP A 40 -9.28 -5.21 2.00
C ASP A 40 -8.79 -5.96 0.75
N GLN A 41 -9.04 -5.43 -0.45
CA GLN A 41 -8.48 -5.94 -1.70
C GLN A 41 -6.96 -5.74 -1.77
N VAL A 42 -6.45 -4.59 -1.32
CA VAL A 42 -5.00 -4.34 -1.26
C VAL A 42 -4.30 -5.37 -0.38
N LEU A 43 -4.92 -5.77 0.73
CA LEU A 43 -4.36 -6.79 1.64
C LEU A 43 -4.29 -8.19 1.02
N THR A 44 -4.96 -8.43 -0.11
CA THR A 44 -4.88 -9.69 -0.87
C THR A 44 -3.88 -9.68 -2.02
N LEU A 45 -3.19 -8.56 -2.26
CA LEU A 45 -2.19 -8.49 -3.32
C LEU A 45 -1.01 -9.40 -3.03
N ASP A 46 -0.62 -10.18 -4.04
CA ASP A 46 0.58 -11.02 -4.00
C ASP A 46 1.81 -10.18 -4.37
N LEU A 47 2.41 -9.56 -3.35
CA LEU A 47 3.63 -8.77 -3.50
C LEU A 47 4.85 -9.62 -3.15
N ALA A 48 5.88 -9.54 -3.99
CA ALA A 48 7.06 -10.37 -3.87
C ALA A 48 7.78 -10.17 -2.52
N TYR A 49 8.12 -11.29 -1.89
CA TYR A 49 9.14 -11.36 -0.86
C TYR A 49 10.53 -11.35 -1.52
N ALA A 50 11.40 -10.45 -1.07
CA ALA A 50 12.77 -10.38 -1.55
C ALA A 50 13.64 -9.74 -0.47
N PRO A 51 14.35 -10.49 0.40
CA PRO A 51 15.02 -9.96 1.60
C PRO A 51 15.81 -8.65 1.43
N PRO A 52 16.57 -8.41 0.33
CA PRO A 52 17.26 -7.14 0.14
C PRO A 52 16.34 -5.94 -0.21
N PHE A 53 15.10 -6.19 -0.63
CA PHE A 53 14.17 -5.16 -1.13
C PHE A 53 12.82 -5.12 -0.42
N SER A 54 12.31 -6.26 0.06
CA SER A 54 10.98 -6.47 0.62
C SER A 54 10.99 -7.60 1.67
N PRO A 55 10.54 -7.33 2.92
CA PRO A 55 10.36 -8.36 3.94
C PRO A 55 9.15 -9.24 3.63
N VAL A 56 8.84 -10.20 4.51
CA VAL A 56 7.72 -11.16 4.32
C VAL A 56 6.39 -10.47 4.05
N TRP A 57 6.13 -9.35 4.73
CA TRP A 57 4.99 -8.48 4.45
C TRP A 57 5.49 -7.19 3.82
N ASP A 58 5.22 -7.00 2.53
CA ASP A 58 5.63 -5.78 1.84
C ASP A 58 5.10 -4.52 2.57
N PRO A 59 5.90 -3.44 2.69
CA PRO A 59 5.48 -2.18 3.29
C PRO A 59 4.15 -1.62 2.79
N VAL A 60 3.76 -1.88 1.54
CA VAL A 60 2.44 -1.53 0.99
C VAL A 60 1.33 -2.23 1.78
N LEU A 61 1.46 -3.54 2.01
CA LEU A 61 0.49 -4.34 2.78
C LEU A 61 0.44 -3.89 4.24
N LEU A 62 1.60 -3.61 4.85
CA LEU A 62 1.67 -3.14 6.24
C LEU A 62 1.02 -1.76 6.41
N ALA A 63 1.25 -0.84 5.47
CA ALA A 63 0.64 0.48 5.48
C ALA A 63 -0.88 0.38 5.30
N ALA A 64 -1.36 -0.43 4.35
CA ALA A 64 -2.78 -0.67 4.14
C ALA A 64 -3.44 -1.29 5.39
N ARG A 65 -2.80 -2.28 6.02
CA ARG A 65 -3.27 -2.92 7.26
C ARG A 65 -3.39 -1.93 8.40
N THR A 66 -2.41 -1.03 8.52
CA THR A 66 -2.40 -0.01 9.57
C THR A 66 -3.52 0.99 9.35
N THR A 67 -3.70 1.50 8.13
CA THR A 67 -4.82 2.40 7.80
C THR A 67 -6.17 1.71 8.00
N ARG A 68 -6.29 0.43 7.65
CA ARG A 68 -7.53 -0.35 7.82
C ARG A 68 -7.99 -0.47 9.27
N LYS A 69 -7.07 -0.38 10.24
CA LYS A 69 -7.40 -0.38 11.67
C LYS A 69 -7.92 0.98 12.17
N MET A 70 -7.69 2.05 11.42
CA MET A 70 -7.99 3.44 11.82
C MET A 70 -9.29 3.99 11.23
N ILE A 71 -9.86 3.29 10.24
CA ILE A 71 -11.11 3.64 9.58
C ILE A 71 -12.08 2.48 9.63
#